data_AF-A0A2U1FA96-F1
#
_entry.id   AF-A0A2U1FA96-F1
#
_cell.length_a   1.000
_cell.length_b   1.000
_cell.length_c   1.000
_cell.angle_alpha   90.00
_cell.angle_beta   90.00
_cell.angle_gamma   90.00
#
_symmetry.space_group_name_H-M   'P 1'
#
loop_
_entity.id
_entity.type
_entity.pdbx_description
1 polymer ?
#
loop_
_entity_poly.entity_id
_entity_poly.type
_entity_poly.pdbx_seq_one_letter_code
_entity_poly.pdbx_strand_id
1 'polypeptide(L)'
;MTQPANRRGEPPQPDANDTPQQHDQQGRAAGPYAPPGRDEQGNPVPSVPHEGLLGRIGVAIVLGEAVVLAAVGIAGLVTSWGAGFTEQVPNTVLALRLNPAHSVLLLVTAVAGAACTLKRSSLRAFAITQAVVYILLFVFGSAFSVSTGGSTFLALNTPDHVLHGVLAILGFIVLMVSSARIVEPPPGSLPYPGAIEREDGQQPEGPTPASPEPDRSEGSSGEWGGPQGPQGQERAGDRG
;
A
#
# COMPACT_ATOMS: atom_id res chain seq x y z
N MET A 1 41.91 -1.71 43.31
CA MET A 1 42.24 -1.82 41.88
C MET A 1 42.81 -0.48 41.44
N THR A 2 44.11 -0.42 41.23
CA THR A 2 44.89 0.81 40.98
C THR A 2 45.17 0.94 39.49
N GLN A 3 44.75 2.05 38.87
CA GLN A 3 45.08 2.38 37.49
C GLN A 3 46.61 2.59 37.36
N PRO A 4 47.26 2.05 36.31
CA PRO A 4 48.67 2.30 36.07
C PRO A 4 48.87 3.75 35.62
N ALA A 5 49.58 4.53 36.45
CA ALA A 5 50.05 5.85 36.08
C ALA A 5 51.20 5.72 35.06
N ASN A 6 51.13 6.51 33.98
CA ASN A 6 52.23 6.62 33.03
C ASN A 6 53.48 7.21 33.70
N ARG A 7 54.65 6.68 33.32
CA ARG A 7 55.97 6.82 33.97
C ARG A 7 56.57 8.23 34.01
N ARG A 8 55.82 9.28 33.63
CA ARG A 8 56.32 10.67 33.55
C ARG A 8 55.54 11.70 34.38
N GLY A 9 54.47 11.31 35.07
CA GLY A 9 53.74 12.25 35.94
C GLY A 9 53.08 13.44 35.21
N GLU A 10 53.04 13.42 33.87
CA GLU A 10 52.28 14.38 33.09
C GLU A 10 50.81 13.94 33.04
N PRO A 11 49.85 14.83 33.34
CA PRO A 11 48.44 14.55 33.11
C PRO A 11 48.22 14.27 31.61
N PRO A 12 47.38 13.30 31.25
CA PRO A 12 47.08 13.01 29.85
C PRO A 12 46.59 14.29 29.16
N GLN A 13 47.33 14.75 28.16
CA GLN A 13 46.87 15.84 27.30
C GLN A 13 45.63 15.35 26.55
N PRO A 14 44.48 16.03 26.67
CA PRO A 14 43.35 15.74 25.81
C PRO A 14 43.78 16.04 24.36
N ASP A 15 43.65 15.04 23.49
CA ASP A 15 43.93 15.20 22.07
C ASP A 15 43.05 16.33 21.52
N ALA A 16 43.68 17.40 21.01
CA ALA A 16 42.98 18.57 20.47
C ALA A 16 42.18 18.29 19.20
N ASN A 17 42.20 17.04 18.72
CA ASN A 17 41.46 16.56 17.55
C ASN A 17 40.29 15.64 17.91
N ASP A 18 40.00 15.43 19.21
CA ASP A 18 38.76 14.77 19.63
C ASP A 18 37.59 15.70 19.37
N THR A 19 37.08 15.64 18.14
CA THR A 19 35.78 16.24 17.81
C THR A 19 34.72 15.66 18.75
N PRO A 20 33.99 16.49 19.52
CA PRO A 20 33.00 16.03 20.51
C PRO A 20 31.88 15.15 19.96
N GLN A 21 31.77 14.99 18.63
CA GLN A 21 30.70 14.25 17.99
C GLN A 21 30.87 12.73 18.04
N GLN A 22 32.07 12.21 18.33
CA GLN A 22 32.31 10.77 18.22
C GLN A 22 31.87 9.98 19.47
N HIS A 23 31.81 10.62 20.64
CA HIS A 23 31.40 9.95 21.89
C HIS A 23 29.88 9.79 22.05
N ASP A 24 29.07 10.58 21.35
CA ASP A 24 27.60 10.50 21.45
C ASP A 24 26.96 9.41 20.58
N GLN A 25 27.71 8.82 19.63
CA GLN A 25 27.16 7.80 18.73
C GLN A 25 27.24 6.38 19.30
N GLN A 26 28.17 6.10 20.22
CA GLN A 26 28.38 4.73 20.71
C GLN A 26 27.36 4.29 21.79
N GLY A 27 26.54 5.20 22.31
CA GLY A 27 25.59 4.93 23.39
C GLY A 27 24.11 4.80 23.01
N ARG A 28 23.71 5.13 21.76
CA ARG A 28 22.31 5.00 21.34
C ARG A 28 22.00 3.56 20.97
N ALA A 29 21.59 2.80 21.97
CA ALA A 29 20.94 1.50 21.78
C ALA A 29 19.85 1.62 20.70
N ALA A 30 19.83 0.66 19.79
CA ALA A 30 18.87 0.54 18.71
C ALA A 30 17.45 0.36 19.26
N GLY A 31 16.82 1.48 19.63
CA GLY A 31 15.41 1.51 19.95
C GLY A 31 14.58 1.32 18.66
N PRO A 32 13.31 0.91 18.78
CA PRO A 32 12.40 0.69 17.63
C PRO A 32 12.09 1.97 16.83
N TYR A 33 12.65 3.12 17.21
CA TYR A 33 12.51 4.42 16.58
C TYR A 33 13.86 5.09 16.33
N ALA A 34 14.88 4.33 15.93
CA ALA A 34 16.09 4.95 15.39
C ALA A 34 15.69 5.76 14.13
N PRO A 35 16.00 7.08 14.08
CA PRO A 35 15.78 7.86 12.87
C PRO A 35 16.49 7.17 11.70
N PRO A 36 15.94 7.22 10.47
CA PRO A 36 16.49 6.51 9.32
C PRO A 36 18.00 6.74 9.29
N GLY A 37 18.74 5.63 9.45
CA GLY A 37 20.18 5.68 9.64
C GLY A 37 20.80 6.54 8.54
N ARG A 38 21.71 7.43 8.90
CA ARG A 38 22.63 7.97 7.90
C ARG A 38 23.73 6.94 7.67
N ASP A 39 24.22 6.84 6.45
CA ASP A 39 25.38 6.01 6.15
C ASP A 39 26.62 6.60 6.85
N GLU A 40 27.74 5.89 6.77
CA GLU A 40 29.02 6.37 7.34
C GLU A 40 29.46 7.71 6.73
N GLN A 41 28.87 8.12 5.61
CA GLN A 41 29.12 9.39 4.90
C GLN A 41 28.11 10.50 5.27
N GLY A 42 27.16 10.23 6.18
CA GLY A 42 26.15 11.20 6.59
C GLY A 42 24.98 11.37 5.61
N ASN A 43 24.88 10.55 4.57
CA ASN A 43 23.74 10.56 3.66
C ASN A 43 22.59 9.74 4.28
N PRO A 44 21.33 10.14 4.09
CA PRO A 44 20.19 9.33 4.51
C PRO A 44 20.28 7.96 3.82
N VAL A 45 20.42 6.87 4.61
CA VAL A 45 20.26 5.52 4.08
C VAL A 45 18.79 5.42 3.70
N PRO A 46 18.46 5.10 2.44
CA PRO A 46 17.07 4.85 2.07
C PRO A 46 16.55 3.76 3.00
N SER A 47 15.54 4.09 3.82
CA SER A 47 14.88 3.11 4.67
C SER A 47 14.44 1.97 3.75
N VAL A 48 14.96 0.77 4.01
CA VAL A 48 14.63 -0.41 3.21
C VAL A 48 13.10 -0.49 3.23
N PRO A 49 12.40 -0.34 2.09
CA PRO A 49 10.97 -0.14 2.13
C PRO A 49 10.34 -1.40 2.72
N HIS A 50 9.91 -1.36 3.98
CA HIS A 50 9.06 -2.42 4.55
C HIS A 50 7.72 -2.50 3.79
N GLU A 51 7.41 -1.46 3.01
CA GLU A 51 6.41 -1.43 1.94
C GLU A 51 6.57 -2.55 0.90
N GLY A 52 7.76 -3.14 0.77
CA GLY A 52 8.05 -4.18 -0.22
C GLY A 52 7.37 -5.51 0.09
N LEU A 53 7.32 -5.95 1.35
CA LEU A 53 6.87 -7.32 1.65
C LEU A 53 5.34 -7.46 1.53
N LEU A 54 4.58 -6.57 2.17
CA LEU A 54 3.11 -6.57 2.07
C LEU A 54 2.64 -6.30 0.64
N GLY A 55 3.29 -5.37 -0.08
CA GLY A 55 3.00 -5.12 -1.48
C GLY A 55 3.26 -6.35 -2.37
N ARG A 56 4.37 -7.07 -2.15
CA ARG A 56 4.69 -8.32 -2.86
C ARG A 56 3.69 -9.42 -2.54
N ILE A 57 3.23 -9.54 -1.29
CA ILE A 57 2.19 -10.52 -0.91
C ILE A 57 0.89 -10.20 -1.65
N GLY A 58 0.45 -8.95 -1.66
CA GLY A 58 -0.76 -8.55 -2.41
C GLY A 58 -0.67 -8.88 -3.90
N VAL A 59 0.46 -8.59 -4.53
CA VAL A 59 0.72 -8.94 -5.94
C VAL A 59 0.73 -10.46 -6.16
N ALA A 60 1.40 -11.21 -5.28
CA ALA A 60 1.48 -12.67 -5.39
C ALA A 60 0.10 -13.33 -5.26
N ILE A 61 -0.75 -12.83 -4.35
CA ILE A 61 -2.13 -13.29 -4.19
C ILE A 61 -2.92 -13.07 -5.49
N VAL A 62 -2.91 -11.85 -6.04
CA VAL A 62 -3.68 -11.52 -7.26
C VAL A 62 -3.16 -12.28 -8.48
N LEU A 63 -1.84 -12.48 -8.61
CA LEU A 63 -1.29 -13.31 -9.68
C LEU A 63 -1.68 -14.78 -9.53
N GLY A 64 -1.63 -15.33 -8.31
CA GLY A 64 -2.05 -16.70 -8.04
C GLY A 64 -3.52 -16.90 -8.38
N GLU A 65 -4.39 -15.96 -7.96
CA GLU A 65 -5.80 -15.93 -8.33
C GLU A 65 -5.98 -15.89 -9.86
N ALA A 66 -5.30 -14.98 -10.55
CA ALA A 66 -5.41 -14.84 -12.00
C ALA A 66 -5.04 -16.14 -12.73
N VAL A 67 -4.00 -16.84 -12.30
CA VAL A 67 -3.60 -18.14 -12.89
C VAL A 67 -4.70 -19.18 -12.69
N VAL A 68 -5.25 -19.29 -11.48
CA VAL A 68 -6.32 -20.26 -11.18
C VAL A 68 -7.57 -19.95 -11.99
N LEU A 69 -8.02 -18.68 -12.00
CA LEU A 69 -9.19 -18.25 -12.75
C LEU A 69 -9.03 -18.45 -14.26
N ALA A 70 -7.84 -18.19 -14.80
CA ALA A 70 -7.54 -18.44 -16.20
C ALA A 70 -7.61 -19.95 -16.52
N ALA A 71 -7.02 -20.80 -15.69
CA ALA A 71 -7.05 -22.25 -15.88
C ALA A 71 -8.49 -22.80 -15.85
N VAL A 72 -9.29 -22.36 -14.86
CA VAL A 72 -10.70 -22.77 -14.73
C VAL A 72 -11.54 -22.23 -15.89
N GLY A 73 -11.35 -20.97 -16.31
CA GLY A 73 -12.05 -20.39 -17.44
C GLY A 73 -11.73 -21.07 -18.77
N ILE A 74 -10.46 -21.40 -19.02
CA ILE A 74 -10.06 -22.17 -20.22
C ILE A 74 -10.69 -23.57 -20.19
N ALA A 75 -10.58 -24.28 -19.06
CA ALA A 75 -11.19 -25.59 -18.90
C ALA A 75 -12.71 -25.55 -19.12
N GLY A 76 -13.39 -24.54 -18.59
CA GLY A 76 -14.80 -24.26 -18.83
C GLY A 76 -15.12 -24.17 -20.32
N LEU A 77 -14.45 -23.28 -21.06
CA LEU A 77 -14.63 -23.11 -22.50
C LEU A 77 -14.41 -24.40 -23.30
N VAL A 78 -13.40 -25.19 -22.93
CA VAL A 78 -13.11 -26.48 -23.57
C VAL A 78 -14.25 -27.48 -23.30
N THR A 79 -14.73 -27.56 -22.06
CA THR A 79 -15.80 -28.50 -21.69
C THR A 79 -17.19 -28.09 -22.18
N SER A 80 -17.42 -26.79 -22.40
CA SER A 80 -18.66 -26.25 -22.96
C SER A 80 -18.57 -25.99 -24.47
N TRP A 81 -17.58 -26.57 -25.16
CA TRP A 81 -17.38 -26.33 -26.58
C TRP A 81 -18.60 -26.77 -27.40
N GLY A 82 -19.13 -25.86 -28.22
CA GLY A 82 -20.33 -26.11 -29.03
C GLY A 82 -21.67 -25.85 -28.33
N ALA A 83 -21.66 -25.51 -27.03
CA ALA A 83 -22.86 -25.05 -26.32
C ALA A 83 -23.16 -23.57 -26.65
N GLY A 84 -24.43 -23.17 -26.53
CA GLY A 84 -24.84 -21.78 -26.58
C GLY A 84 -24.20 -20.94 -25.46
N PHE A 85 -24.04 -19.64 -25.70
CA PHE A 85 -23.24 -18.78 -24.81
C PHE A 85 -23.72 -18.77 -23.34
N THR A 86 -25.04 -18.80 -23.14
CA THR A 86 -25.68 -18.86 -21.82
C THR A 86 -26.32 -20.22 -21.53
N GLU A 87 -26.09 -21.20 -22.40
CA GLU A 87 -26.70 -22.53 -22.28
C GLU A 87 -26.17 -23.26 -21.05
N GLN A 88 -27.04 -23.98 -20.36
CA GLN A 88 -26.65 -24.77 -19.20
C GLN A 88 -26.09 -26.11 -19.67
N VAL A 89 -24.83 -26.37 -19.33
CA VAL A 89 -24.15 -27.63 -19.62
C VAL A 89 -24.15 -28.49 -18.35
N PRO A 90 -24.44 -29.81 -18.44
CA PRO A 90 -24.47 -30.68 -17.26
C PRO A 90 -23.08 -30.95 -16.67
N ASN A 91 -22.02 -30.79 -17.46
CA ASN A 91 -20.64 -31.02 -17.06
C ASN A 91 -20.19 -29.99 -16.02
N THR A 92 -19.32 -30.43 -15.11
CA THR A 92 -18.73 -29.53 -14.09
C THR A 92 -17.21 -29.61 -14.13
N VAL A 93 -16.58 -28.48 -13.84
CA VAL A 93 -15.11 -28.36 -13.68
C VAL A 93 -14.86 -27.94 -12.24
N LEU A 94 -14.17 -28.76 -11.45
CA LEU A 94 -13.99 -28.53 -10.00
C LEU A 94 -15.32 -28.28 -9.26
N ALA A 95 -16.38 -29.02 -9.64
CA ALA A 95 -17.76 -28.86 -9.18
C ALA A 95 -18.46 -27.55 -9.59
N LEU A 96 -17.80 -26.66 -10.34
CA LEU A 96 -18.40 -25.44 -10.89
C LEU A 96 -19.16 -25.75 -12.17
N ARG A 97 -20.35 -25.16 -12.34
CA ARG A 97 -21.10 -25.23 -13.59
C ARG A 97 -20.69 -24.07 -14.48
N LEU A 98 -19.89 -24.39 -15.49
CA LEU A 98 -19.32 -23.41 -16.40
C LEU A 98 -20.05 -23.47 -17.74
N ASN A 99 -20.78 -22.40 -18.06
CA ASN A 99 -21.17 -22.11 -19.44
C ASN A 99 -20.14 -21.20 -20.11
N PRO A 100 -20.20 -20.98 -21.43
CA PRO A 100 -19.25 -20.11 -22.11
C PRO A 100 -19.22 -18.69 -21.54
N ALA A 101 -20.36 -18.11 -21.17
CA ALA A 101 -20.44 -16.77 -20.57
C ALA A 101 -19.68 -16.67 -19.24
N HIS A 102 -19.88 -17.63 -18.34
CA HIS A 102 -19.21 -17.68 -17.04
C HIS A 102 -17.70 -17.88 -17.23
N SER A 103 -17.31 -18.76 -18.14
CA SER A 103 -15.91 -19.02 -18.46
C SER A 103 -15.18 -17.77 -18.98
N VAL A 104 -15.83 -17.00 -19.85
CA VAL A 104 -15.32 -15.71 -20.34
C VAL A 104 -15.20 -14.70 -19.19
N LEU A 105 -16.17 -14.63 -18.29
CA LEU A 105 -16.12 -13.74 -17.12
C LEU A 105 -14.91 -14.04 -16.21
N LEU A 106 -14.62 -15.32 -15.96
CA LEU A 106 -13.44 -15.73 -15.20
C LEU A 106 -12.14 -15.33 -15.91
N LEU A 107 -12.08 -15.49 -17.23
CA LEU A 107 -10.91 -15.09 -18.03
C LEU A 107 -10.69 -13.58 -18.04
N VAL A 108 -11.76 -12.80 -18.20
CA VAL A 108 -11.68 -11.33 -18.13
C VAL A 108 -11.20 -10.89 -16.76
N THR A 109 -11.71 -11.51 -15.68
CA THR A 109 -11.25 -11.23 -14.31
C THR A 109 -9.77 -11.56 -14.15
N ALA A 110 -9.33 -12.73 -14.64
CA ALA A 110 -7.93 -13.15 -14.58
C ALA A 110 -7.00 -12.16 -15.29
N VAL A 111 -7.35 -11.75 -16.51
CA VAL A 111 -6.56 -10.80 -17.30
C VAL A 111 -6.55 -9.42 -16.64
N ALA A 112 -7.70 -8.94 -16.15
CA ALA A 112 -7.79 -7.66 -15.46
C ALA A 112 -6.95 -7.66 -14.18
N GLY A 113 -7.00 -8.73 -13.39
CA GLY A 113 -6.20 -8.91 -12.18
C GLY A 113 -4.71 -8.89 -12.50
N ALA A 114 -4.26 -9.72 -13.45
CA ALA A 114 -2.87 -9.75 -13.89
C ALA A 114 -2.40 -8.37 -14.39
N ALA A 115 -3.18 -7.68 -15.21
CA ALA A 115 -2.84 -6.34 -15.71
C ALA A 115 -2.73 -5.30 -14.57
N CYS A 116 -3.59 -5.39 -13.56
CA CYS A 116 -3.59 -4.46 -12.43
C CYS A 116 -2.40 -4.65 -11.48
N THR A 117 -1.67 -5.76 -11.56
CA THR A 117 -0.44 -5.97 -10.77
C THR A 117 0.73 -5.12 -11.25
N LEU A 118 0.66 -4.56 -12.46
CA LEU A 118 1.70 -3.69 -13.03
C LEU A 118 1.79 -2.32 -12.33
N LYS A 119 0.71 -1.87 -11.67
CA LYS A 119 0.63 -0.56 -11.01
C LYS A 119 -0.06 -0.67 -9.66
N ARG A 120 0.57 -0.16 -8.60
CA ARG A 120 0.04 -0.24 -7.23
C ARG A 120 -1.30 0.48 -7.04
N SER A 121 -1.54 1.58 -7.76
CA SER A 121 -2.83 2.27 -7.75
C SER A 121 -3.94 1.42 -8.38
N SER A 122 -3.64 0.76 -9.51
CA SER A 122 -4.57 -0.15 -10.18
C SER A 122 -4.88 -1.39 -9.34
N LEU A 123 -3.90 -1.93 -8.62
CA LEU A 123 -4.11 -3.07 -7.72
C LEU A 123 -5.17 -2.78 -6.65
N ARG A 124 -5.15 -1.58 -6.05
CA ARG A 124 -6.14 -1.17 -5.05
C ARG A 124 -7.54 -1.01 -5.66
N ALA A 125 -7.62 -0.38 -6.83
CA ALA A 125 -8.88 -0.23 -7.54
C ALA A 125 -9.48 -1.61 -7.89
N PHE A 126 -8.66 -2.50 -8.43
CA PHE A 126 -9.04 -3.88 -8.73
C PHE A 126 -9.53 -4.63 -7.49
N ALA A 127 -8.80 -4.57 -6.38
CA ALA A 127 -9.20 -5.22 -5.13
C ALA A 127 -10.56 -4.73 -4.60
N ILE A 128 -10.83 -3.42 -4.69
CA ILE A 128 -12.14 -2.84 -4.34
C ILE A 128 -13.22 -3.37 -5.27
N THR A 129 -12.99 -3.27 -6.58
CA THR A 129 -13.96 -3.73 -7.60
C THR A 129 -14.25 -5.23 -7.42
N GLN A 130 -13.23 -6.06 -7.24
CA GLN A 130 -13.37 -7.49 -7.00
C GLN A 130 -14.20 -7.75 -5.74
N ALA A 131 -13.84 -7.15 -4.60
CA ALA A 131 -14.59 -7.34 -3.36
C ALA A 131 -16.07 -7.01 -3.52
N VAL A 132 -16.39 -5.85 -4.12
CA VAL A 132 -17.76 -5.37 -4.32
C VAL A 132 -18.52 -6.26 -5.29
N VAL A 133 -17.98 -6.50 -6.49
CA VAL A 133 -18.64 -7.27 -7.54
C VAL A 133 -18.90 -8.70 -7.08
N TYR A 134 -17.93 -9.35 -6.46
CA TYR A 134 -18.10 -10.74 -6.03
C TYR A 134 -18.98 -10.88 -4.78
N ILE A 135 -19.03 -9.89 -3.88
CA ILE A 135 -20.07 -9.84 -2.83
C ILE A 135 -21.45 -9.75 -3.46
N LEU A 136 -21.65 -8.88 -4.46
CA LEU A 136 -22.94 -8.74 -5.12
C LEU A 136 -23.34 -10.04 -5.84
N LEU A 137 -22.42 -10.69 -6.55
CA LEU A 137 -22.66 -11.99 -7.18
C LEU A 137 -22.99 -13.09 -6.16
N PHE A 138 -22.30 -13.11 -5.03
CA PHE A 138 -22.58 -14.05 -3.94
C PHE A 138 -23.98 -13.85 -3.37
N VAL A 139 -24.34 -12.61 -2.99
CA VAL A 139 -25.64 -12.29 -2.39
C VAL A 139 -26.77 -12.51 -3.40
N PHE A 140 -26.64 -11.99 -4.62
CA PHE A 140 -27.64 -12.14 -5.67
C PHE A 140 -27.83 -13.61 -6.06
N GLY A 141 -26.74 -14.33 -6.30
CA GLY A 141 -26.77 -15.74 -6.67
C GLY A 141 -27.42 -16.59 -5.56
N SER A 142 -27.00 -16.39 -4.31
CA SER A 142 -27.55 -17.14 -3.17
C SER A 142 -29.03 -16.83 -2.96
N ALA A 143 -29.43 -15.56 -3.01
CA ALA A 143 -30.84 -15.16 -2.87
C ALA A 143 -31.71 -15.70 -4.01
N PHE A 144 -31.20 -15.67 -5.25
CA PHE A 144 -31.90 -16.23 -6.40
C PHE A 144 -32.06 -17.74 -6.30
N SER A 145 -31.01 -18.46 -5.87
CA SER A 145 -31.04 -19.90 -5.69
C SER A 145 -32.05 -20.32 -4.62
N VAL A 146 -32.11 -19.60 -3.50
CA VAL A 146 -33.09 -19.84 -2.42
C VAL A 146 -34.52 -19.53 -2.86
N SER A 147 -34.74 -18.49 -3.66
CA SER A 147 -36.10 -18.05 -4.04
C SER A 147 -36.71 -18.84 -5.20
N THR A 148 -35.90 -19.29 -6.16
CA THR A 148 -36.40 -19.93 -7.39
C THR A 148 -36.06 -21.40 -7.50
N GLY A 149 -35.10 -21.90 -6.71
CA GLY A 149 -34.54 -23.25 -6.87
C GLY A 149 -33.79 -23.47 -8.18
N GLY A 150 -33.64 -22.43 -9.01
CA GLY A 150 -32.99 -22.47 -10.32
C GLY A 150 -31.60 -21.83 -10.33
N SER A 151 -30.92 -21.96 -11.46
CA SER A 151 -29.65 -21.27 -11.73
C SER A 151 -29.86 -20.01 -12.57
N THR A 152 -29.01 -19.01 -12.36
CA THR A 152 -29.03 -17.76 -13.12
C THR A 152 -28.57 -17.96 -14.57
N PHE A 153 -28.55 -16.88 -15.38
CA PHE A 153 -28.02 -16.91 -16.76
C PHE A 153 -26.53 -17.33 -16.85
N LEU A 154 -25.80 -17.30 -15.73
CA LEU A 154 -24.42 -17.79 -15.61
C LEU A 154 -24.34 -19.25 -15.15
N ALA A 155 -25.47 -19.95 -15.08
CA ALA A 155 -25.57 -21.34 -14.62
C ALA A 155 -25.03 -21.58 -13.18
N LEU A 156 -25.06 -20.54 -12.33
CA LEU A 156 -24.48 -20.59 -10.98
C LEU A 156 -25.13 -21.69 -10.14
N ASN A 157 -24.30 -22.58 -9.61
CA ASN A 157 -24.65 -23.58 -8.61
C ASN A 157 -24.11 -23.19 -7.22
N THR A 158 -24.35 -24.03 -6.21
CA THR A 158 -23.88 -23.77 -4.85
C THR A 158 -22.36 -23.58 -4.74
N PRO A 159 -21.51 -24.45 -5.34
CA PRO A 159 -20.07 -24.21 -5.46
C PRO A 159 -19.70 -22.83 -6.05
N ASP A 160 -20.41 -22.35 -7.06
CA ASP A 160 -20.14 -21.04 -7.67
C ASP A 160 -20.39 -19.89 -6.67
N HIS A 161 -21.42 -19.98 -5.84
CA HIS A 161 -21.65 -18.99 -4.77
C HIS A 161 -20.47 -18.97 -3.78
N VAL A 162 -20.01 -20.15 -3.35
CA VAL A 162 -18.85 -20.24 -2.45
C VAL A 162 -17.61 -19.63 -3.09
N LEU A 163 -17.35 -19.93 -4.36
CA LEU A 163 -16.24 -19.34 -5.12
C LEU A 163 -16.32 -17.81 -5.12
N HIS A 164 -17.48 -17.22 -5.42
CA HIS A 164 -17.65 -15.76 -5.38
C HIS A 164 -17.42 -15.19 -3.98
N GLY A 165 -17.90 -15.86 -2.93
CA GLY A 165 -17.62 -15.47 -1.55
C GLY A 165 -16.12 -15.45 -1.25
N VAL A 166 -15.38 -16.49 -1.67
CA VAL A 166 -13.92 -16.58 -1.50
C VAL A 166 -13.20 -15.46 -2.27
N LEU A 167 -13.57 -15.22 -3.53
CA LEU A 167 -12.97 -14.15 -4.34
C LEU A 167 -13.22 -12.76 -3.74
N ALA A 168 -14.40 -12.54 -3.14
CA ALA A 168 -14.70 -11.29 -2.45
C ALA A 168 -13.84 -11.10 -1.20
N ILE A 169 -13.66 -12.14 -0.38
CA ILE A 169 -12.78 -12.14 0.78
C ILE A 169 -11.33 -11.88 0.36
N LEU A 170 -10.89 -12.52 -0.73
CA LEU A 170 -9.53 -12.36 -1.23
C LEU A 170 -9.27 -10.92 -1.70
N GLY A 171 -10.22 -10.33 -2.44
CA GLY A 171 -10.19 -8.91 -2.82
C GLY A 171 -10.13 -7.99 -1.60
N PHE A 172 -10.89 -8.29 -0.55
CA PHE A 172 -10.83 -7.54 0.70
C PHE A 172 -9.49 -7.67 1.42
N ILE A 173 -8.90 -8.87 1.50
CA ILE A 173 -7.57 -9.09 2.09
C ILE A 173 -6.51 -8.28 1.33
N VAL A 174 -6.52 -8.35 -0.01
CA VAL A 174 -5.58 -7.58 -0.85
C VAL A 174 -5.78 -6.09 -0.64
N LEU A 175 -7.02 -5.62 -0.51
CA LEU A 175 -7.33 -4.22 -0.20
C LEU A 175 -6.74 -3.79 1.15
N MET A 176 -6.90 -4.60 2.20
CA MET A 176 -6.35 -4.32 3.53
C MET A 176 -4.82 -4.28 3.52
N VAL A 177 -4.20 -5.32 2.96
CA VAL A 177 -2.73 -5.42 2.83
C VAL A 177 -2.17 -4.24 2.02
N SER A 178 -2.86 -3.84 0.96
CA SER A 178 -2.45 -2.71 0.11
C SER A 178 -2.75 -1.33 0.72
N SER A 179 -3.56 -1.27 1.78
CA SER A 179 -3.98 -0.02 2.45
C SER A 179 -3.26 0.23 3.76
N ALA A 180 -2.51 -0.75 4.29
CA ALA A 180 -1.64 -0.57 5.43
C ALA A 180 -0.53 0.45 5.08
N ARG A 181 -0.79 1.74 5.35
CA ARG A 181 0.25 2.76 5.38
C ARG A 181 0.85 2.77 6.77
N ILE A 182 2.17 2.84 6.84
CA ILE A 182 2.83 3.24 8.08
C ILE A 182 2.46 4.71 8.26
N VAL A 183 1.66 5.02 9.28
CA VAL A 183 1.40 6.41 9.67
C VAL A 183 2.71 6.91 10.25
N GLU A 184 3.48 7.62 9.45
CA GLU A 184 4.62 8.35 9.97
C GLU A 184 4.06 9.41 10.94
N PRO A 185 4.56 9.45 12.19
CA PRO A 185 4.18 10.51 13.11
C PRO A 185 4.50 11.87 12.46
N PRO A 186 3.64 12.90 12.65
CA PRO A 186 3.90 14.22 12.11
C PRO A 186 5.32 14.67 12.48
N PRO A 187 6.11 15.21 11.53
CA PRO A 187 7.43 15.74 11.84
C PRO A 187 7.30 16.77 12.97
N GLY A 188 7.86 16.45 14.14
CA GLY A 188 7.77 17.28 15.35
C GLY A 188 6.87 16.74 16.46
N SER A 189 6.18 15.61 16.31
CA SER A 189 5.64 14.92 17.48
C SER A 189 6.81 14.35 18.28
N LEU A 190 7.19 15.08 19.33
CA LEU A 190 8.28 14.75 20.23
C LEU A 190 8.18 13.28 20.68
N PRO A 191 9.32 12.60 20.83
CA PRO A 191 9.33 11.26 21.41
C PRO A 191 8.63 11.30 22.77
N TYR A 192 7.82 10.26 22.98
CA TYR A 192 6.99 9.95 24.14
C TYR A 192 7.46 10.57 25.48
N PRO A 193 6.55 11.11 26.30
CA PRO A 193 6.87 11.59 27.65
C PRO A 193 7.49 10.43 28.44
N GLY A 194 8.78 10.58 28.75
CA GLY A 194 9.66 9.46 29.05
C GLY A 194 11.09 9.63 28.51
N ALA A 195 11.40 10.77 27.88
CA ALA A 195 12.74 11.34 27.98
C ALA A 195 13.07 11.48 29.46
N ILE A 196 13.67 10.40 30.00
CA ILE A 196 14.43 10.28 31.23
C ILE A 196 14.68 11.66 31.83
N GLU A 197 13.98 11.98 32.92
CA GLU A 197 14.45 13.00 33.86
C GLU A 197 15.90 12.66 34.15
N ARG A 198 16.80 13.54 33.71
CA ARG A 198 18.21 13.42 34.02
C ARG A 198 18.29 13.57 35.55
N GLU A 199 18.87 12.57 36.21
CA GLU A 199 18.91 12.41 37.68
C GLU A 199 19.60 13.58 38.42
N ASP A 200 20.21 14.49 37.67
CA ASP A 200 20.87 15.71 38.10
C ASP A 200 19.93 16.94 38.24
N GLY A 201 18.64 16.82 37.89
CA GLY A 201 17.65 17.88 38.12
C GLY A 201 17.89 19.17 37.32
N GLN A 202 18.84 19.16 36.38
CA GLN A 202 19.06 20.26 35.46
C GLN A 202 18.16 20.08 34.25
N GLN A 203 17.04 20.83 34.24
CA GLN A 203 16.32 21.09 33.01
C GLN A 203 17.32 21.59 31.96
N PRO A 204 17.35 21.03 30.74
CA PRO A 204 18.13 21.61 29.67
C PRO A 204 17.64 23.05 29.50
N GLU A 205 18.53 24.02 29.76
CA GLU A 205 18.28 25.41 29.44
C GLU A 205 17.96 25.45 27.95
N GLY A 206 16.66 25.60 27.65
CA GLY A 206 16.21 25.86 26.30
C GLY A 206 16.95 27.09 25.78
N PRO A 207 17.19 27.19 24.46
CA PRO A 207 17.84 28.36 23.89
C PRO A 207 17.09 29.60 24.37
N THR A 208 17.78 30.42 25.18
CA THR A 208 17.27 31.68 25.69
C THR A 208 16.75 32.48 24.49
N PRO A 209 15.47 32.92 24.50
CA PRO A 209 14.92 33.74 23.43
C PRO A 209 15.53 35.13 23.55
N ALA A 210 16.74 35.28 23.02
CA ALA A 210 17.46 36.53 22.89
C ALA A 210 17.97 36.63 21.45
N SER A 211 17.04 36.66 20.51
CA SER A 211 17.26 37.39 19.28
C SER A 211 15.97 38.12 18.94
N PRO A 212 15.96 39.46 18.98
CA PRO A 212 14.80 40.22 18.55
C PRO A 212 14.48 39.83 17.10
N GLU A 213 13.21 39.50 16.87
CA GLU A 213 12.65 39.37 15.53
C GLU A 213 13.06 40.59 14.70
N PRO A 214 13.69 40.41 13.52
CA PRO A 214 13.85 41.52 12.60
C PRO A 214 12.44 41.94 12.14
N ASP A 215 12.10 43.18 12.49
CA ASP A 215 10.91 43.90 12.09
C ASP A 215 10.67 43.73 10.59
N ARG A 216 9.67 42.91 10.22
CA ARG A 216 9.16 42.83 8.85
C ARG A 216 8.14 43.95 8.64
N SER A 217 8.62 45.18 8.74
CA SER A 217 7.92 46.34 8.20
C SER A 217 8.13 46.40 6.69
N GLU A 218 7.02 46.25 5.97
CA GLU A 218 6.69 46.97 4.73
C GLU A 218 7.57 46.78 3.48
N GLY A 219 6.94 46.21 2.45
CA GLY A 219 7.31 46.51 1.06
C GLY A 219 7.24 45.33 0.12
N SER A 220 6.07 45.09 -0.48
CA SER A 220 5.97 44.91 -1.94
C SER A 220 4.51 44.66 -2.33
N SER A 221 3.82 45.74 -2.64
CA SER A 221 2.72 45.75 -3.60
C SER A 221 3.29 45.37 -4.98
N GLY A 222 3.37 44.07 -5.24
CA GLY A 222 3.83 43.51 -6.51
C GLY A 222 2.67 42.88 -7.27
N GLU A 223 1.96 43.74 -7.99
CA GLU A 223 1.14 43.46 -9.17
C GLU A 223 1.63 42.22 -9.95
N TRP A 224 0.84 41.14 -9.96
CA TRP A 224 1.03 40.03 -10.91
C TRP A 224 -0.28 39.78 -11.66
N GLY A 225 -0.30 40.30 -12.89
CA GLY A 225 -1.35 40.13 -13.86
C GLY A 225 -1.60 38.67 -14.19
N GLY A 226 -2.88 38.30 -14.21
CA GLY A 226 -3.33 37.01 -14.68
C GLY A 226 -3.20 36.89 -16.20
N PRO A 227 -2.76 35.73 -16.73
CA PRO A 227 -2.92 35.43 -18.14
C PRO A 227 -4.38 35.04 -18.43
N GLN A 228 -5.08 35.91 -19.18
CA GLN A 228 -6.29 35.55 -19.90
C GLN A 228 -5.93 34.53 -20.99
N GLY A 229 -6.38 33.29 -20.82
CA GLY A 229 -6.27 32.21 -21.81
C GLY A 229 -7.58 31.98 -22.56
N PRO A 230 -7.54 31.50 -23.82
CA PRO A 230 -8.51 31.84 -24.85
C PRO A 230 -9.80 31.01 -24.82
N GLN A 231 -10.89 31.69 -25.19
CA GLN A 231 -12.19 31.12 -25.53
C GLN A 231 -12.05 30.16 -26.72
N GLY A 232 -12.13 28.86 -26.43
CA GLY A 232 -12.17 27.78 -27.42
C GLY A 232 -13.59 27.57 -27.93
N GLN A 233 -13.79 28.00 -29.16
CA GLN A 233 -14.97 27.90 -30.01
C GLN A 233 -15.27 26.44 -30.38
N GLU A 234 -16.34 25.84 -29.83
CA GLU A 234 -16.84 24.54 -30.29
C GLU A 234 -17.75 24.72 -31.52
N ARG A 235 -17.23 24.25 -32.66
CA ARG A 235 -17.95 24.10 -33.92
C ARG A 235 -18.95 22.95 -33.83
N ALA A 236 -20.22 23.26 -34.09
CA ALA A 236 -21.21 22.29 -34.52
C ALA A 236 -20.80 21.69 -35.87
N GLY A 237 -20.55 20.38 -35.87
CA GLY A 237 -20.19 19.59 -37.05
C GLY A 237 -21.31 18.59 -37.34
N ASP A 238 -22.19 19.02 -38.23
CA ASP A 238 -23.24 18.30 -38.92
C ASP A 238 -22.67 17.23 -39.89
N ARG A 239 -23.06 15.96 -39.70
CA ARG A 239 -23.05 14.82 -40.66
C ARG A 239 -23.99 13.79 -40.03
N GLY A 240 -25.00 13.20 -40.67
CA GLY A 240 -25.27 12.91 -42.07
C GLY A 240 -26.02 11.58 -42.06
#